data_AF-A0A8S2Y7B5-F1
#
_entry.id   AF-A0A8S2Y7B5-F1
#
_cell.length_a   1.000
_cell.length_b   1.000
_cell.length_c   1.000
_cell.angle_alpha   90.00
_cell.angle_beta   90.00
_cell.angle_gamma   90.00
#
_symmetry.space_group_name_H-M   'P 1'
#
loop_
_entity.id
_entity.type
_entity.pdbx_description
1 polymer ?
#
loop_
_entity_poly.entity_id
_entity_poly.type
_entity_poly.pdbx_seq_one_letter_code
_entity_poly.pdbx_strand_id
1 'polypeptide(L)'
;QNINNKAINEALNNLLIEEEDYQGLRNSIDAYDNFDNISLAQRLEKHELIEFRRVGAYLYKGNNRWKQAVELTKKDRLYKDSMTYAAESRQVEIAEELIAWFLDE
;
A
#
# COMPACT_ATOMS: atom_id res chain seq x y z
N GLN A 1 -21.25 -13.77 12.95
CA GLN A 1 -20.93 -12.55 13.73
C GLN A 1 -20.40 -11.52 12.73
N ASN A 2 -21.12 -10.40 12.55
CA ASN A 2 -20.73 -9.33 11.64
C ASN A 2 -19.71 -8.42 12.36
N ILE A 3 -18.46 -8.88 12.44
CA ILE A 3 -17.35 -8.22 13.16
C ILE A 3 -16.68 -7.14 12.30
N ASN A 4 -16.98 -7.10 11.00
CA ASN A 4 -16.41 -6.18 10.03
C ASN A 4 -17.04 -4.78 10.13
N ASN A 5 -16.95 -4.16 11.31
CA ASN A 5 -17.42 -2.80 11.55
C ASN A 5 -16.29 -1.81 11.26
N LYS A 6 -16.55 -0.87 10.36
CA LYS A 6 -15.60 0.16 9.93
C LYS A 6 -14.88 0.86 11.08
N ALA A 7 -15.61 1.26 12.13
CA ALA A 7 -15.01 1.96 13.26
C ALA A 7 -14.05 1.07 14.08
N ILE A 8 -14.35 -0.24 14.16
CA ILE A 8 -13.50 -1.20 14.89
C ILE A 8 -12.23 -1.47 14.09
N ASN A 9 -12.35 -1.69 12.78
CA ASN A 9 -11.20 -1.92 11.91
C ASN A 9 -10.28 -0.70 11.83
N GLU A 10 -10.85 0.52 11.75
CA GLU A 10 -10.06 1.75 11.77
C GLU A 10 -9.31 1.93 13.10
N ALA A 11 -9.98 1.70 14.24
CA ALA A 11 -9.34 1.77 15.55
C ALA A 11 -8.25 0.70 15.72
N LEU A 12 -8.51 -0.52 15.25
CA LEU A 12 -7.55 -1.64 15.28
C LEU A 12 -6.32 -1.33 14.41
N ASN A 13 -6.53 -0.88 13.17
CA ASN A 13 -5.44 -0.53 12.28
C ASN A 13 -4.61 0.65 12.83
N ASN A 14 -5.25 1.63 13.48
CA ASN A 14 -4.53 2.72 14.15
C ASN A 14 -3.68 2.21 15.32
N LEU A 15 -4.22 1.30 16.15
CA LEU A 15 -3.46 0.69 17.25
C LEU A 15 -2.25 -0.08 16.71
N LEU A 16 -2.42 -0.89 15.67
CA LEU A 16 -1.34 -1.67 15.05
C LEU A 16 -0.25 -0.78 14.43
N ILE A 17 -0.61 0.41 13.93
CA ILE A 17 0.36 1.41 13.47
C ILE A 17 1.13 1.98 14.66
N GLU A 18 0.46 2.31 15.78
CA GLU A 18 1.11 2.81 16.99
C GLU A 18 2.02 1.77 17.67
N GLU A 19 1.64 0.49 17.60
CA GLU A 19 2.43 -0.64 18.11
C GLU A 19 3.53 -1.09 17.15
N GLU A 20 3.65 -0.46 15.99
CA GLU A 20 4.60 -0.79 14.92
C GLU A 20 4.46 -2.23 14.35
N ASP A 21 3.31 -2.87 14.56
CA ASP A 21 3.03 -4.24 14.08
C ASP A 21 2.48 -4.25 12.65
N TYR A 22 3.41 -4.23 11.68
CA TYR A 22 3.09 -4.33 10.26
C TYR A 22 2.51 -5.70 9.86
N GLN A 23 2.82 -6.78 10.58
CA GLN A 23 2.31 -8.13 10.28
C GLN A 23 0.85 -8.25 10.70
N GLY A 24 0.55 -7.80 11.92
CA GLY A 24 -0.81 -7.68 12.43
C GLY A 24 -1.65 -6.79 11.53
N LEU A 25 -1.11 -5.64 11.10
CA LEU A 25 -1.82 -4.73 10.19
C LEU A 25 -2.15 -5.41 8.85
N ARG A 26 -1.20 -6.12 8.24
CA ARG A 26 -1.45 -6.83 6.98
C ARG A 26 -2.51 -7.93 7.13
N ASN A 27 -2.41 -8.72 8.19
CA ASN A 27 -3.39 -9.78 8.47
C ASN A 27 -4.79 -9.19 8.74
N SER A 28 -4.86 -8.07 9.45
CA SER A 28 -6.11 -7.33 9.70
C SER A 28 -6.75 -6.86 8.39
N ILE A 29 -5.95 -6.25 7.51
CA ILE A 29 -6.38 -5.78 6.18
C ILE A 29 -6.87 -6.93 5.29
N ASP A 30 -6.13 -8.05 5.25
CA ASP A 30 -6.50 -9.21 4.43
C ASP A 30 -7.74 -9.94 4.99
N ALA A 31 -7.98 -9.88 6.31
CA ALA A 31 -9.12 -10.51 6.97
C ALA A 31 -10.40 -9.65 6.97
N TYR A 32 -10.27 -8.32 6.97
CA TYR A 32 -11.40 -7.38 7.09
C TYR A 32 -11.32 -6.30 6.02
N ASP A 33 -12.29 -6.26 5.10
CA ASP A 33 -12.31 -5.31 3.97
C ASP A 33 -13.13 -4.02 4.23
N ASN A 34 -13.84 -3.91 5.36
CA ASN A 34 -14.68 -2.74 5.65
C ASN A 34 -13.90 -1.68 6.42
N PHE A 35 -13.02 -0.94 5.74
CA PHE A 35 -12.32 0.22 6.28
C PHE A 35 -11.95 1.20 5.16
N ASP A 36 -11.50 2.41 5.51
CA ASP A 36 -11.06 3.39 4.52
C ASP A 36 -9.62 3.10 4.05
N ASN A 37 -9.52 2.31 2.98
CA ASN A 37 -8.26 1.95 2.31
C ASN A 37 -7.43 3.16 1.88
N ILE A 38 -8.07 4.24 1.41
CA ILE A 38 -7.36 5.41 0.90
C ILE A 38 -6.78 6.22 2.06
N SER A 39 -7.60 6.50 3.07
CA SER A 39 -7.16 7.24 4.25
C SER A 39 -6.05 6.50 5.00
N LEU A 40 -6.15 5.16 5.10
CA LEU A 40 -5.11 4.33 5.69
C LEU A 40 -3.81 4.37 4.87
N ALA A 41 -3.88 4.20 3.55
CA ALA A 41 -2.70 4.24 2.68
C ALA A 41 -1.97 5.59 2.73
N GLN A 42 -2.70 6.71 2.76
CA GLN A 42 -2.12 8.06 2.91
C GLN A 42 -1.41 8.26 4.25
N ARG A 43 -1.93 7.63 5.33
CA ARG A 43 -1.30 7.68 6.65
C ARG A 43 -0.03 6.85 6.67
N LEU A 44 -0.06 5.65 6.08
CA LEU A 44 1.07 4.75 5.98
C LEU A 44 2.20 5.31 5.11
N GLU A 45 1.88 6.03 4.03
CA GLU A 45 2.87 6.70 3.16
C GLU A 45 3.76 7.70 3.92
N LYS A 46 3.23 8.32 4.98
CA LYS A 46 3.97 9.30 5.81
C LYS A 46 4.79 8.65 6.93
N HIS A 47 4.67 7.34 7.11
CA HIS A 47 5.37 6.63 8.18
C HIS A 47 6.87 6.50 7.90
N GLU A 48 7.69 6.58 8.94
CA GLU A 48 9.16 6.53 8.81
C GLU A 48 9.65 5.14 8.38
N LEU A 49 8.98 4.09 8.86
CA LEU A 49 9.25 2.69 8.51
C LEU A 49 8.81 2.32 7.10
N ILE A 50 9.73 1.72 6.35
CA ILE A 50 9.52 1.25 4.96
C ILE A 50 8.44 0.15 4.91
N GLU A 51 8.37 -0.73 5.90
CA GLU A 51 7.37 -1.82 5.93
C GLU A 51 5.93 -1.30 5.94
N PHE A 52 5.65 -0.22 6.66
CA PHE A 52 4.33 0.43 6.63
C PHE A 52 4.05 1.07 5.27
N ARG A 53 5.03 1.75 4.66
CA ARG A 53 4.87 2.29 3.31
C ARG A 53 4.63 1.18 2.27
N ARG A 54 5.25 0.02 2.45
CA ARG A 54 5.00 -1.18 1.64
C ARG A 54 3.56 -1.69 1.77
N VAL A 55 3.01 -1.74 2.99
CA VAL A 55 1.58 -2.03 3.22
C VAL A 55 0.69 -0.97 2.58
N GLY A 56 1.07 0.31 2.64
CA GLY A 56 0.39 1.40 1.94
C GLY A 56 0.34 1.19 0.41
N ALA A 57 1.44 0.78 -0.20
CA ALA A 57 1.48 0.46 -1.63
C ALA A 57 0.59 -0.76 -1.96
N TYR A 58 0.55 -1.77 -1.09
CA TYR A 58 -0.32 -2.94 -1.22
C TYR A 58 -1.81 -2.54 -1.16
N LEU A 59 -2.19 -1.63 -0.26
CA LEU A 59 -3.55 -1.08 -0.20
C LEU A 59 -3.92 -0.32 -1.48
N TYR A 60 -3.01 0.51 -2.00
CA TYR A 60 -3.24 1.20 -3.28
C TYR A 60 -3.42 0.22 -4.44
N LYS A 61 -2.60 -0.84 -4.49
CA LYS A 61 -2.75 -1.94 -5.45
C LYS A 61 -4.14 -2.59 -5.34
N GLY A 62 -4.56 -2.96 -4.13
CA GLY A 62 -5.87 -3.59 -3.89
C GLY A 62 -7.06 -2.74 -4.37
N ASN A 63 -6.90 -1.42 -4.33
CA ASN A 63 -7.92 -0.46 -4.77
C ASN A 63 -7.77 -0.01 -6.25
N ASN A 64 -7.03 -0.76 -7.08
CA ASN A 64 -6.73 -0.43 -8.48
C ASN A 64 -6.01 0.93 -8.68
N ARG A 65 -5.38 1.48 -7.64
CA ARG A 65 -4.64 2.75 -7.70
C ARG A 65 -3.16 2.51 -8.01
N TRP A 66 -2.92 1.95 -9.19
CA TRP A 66 -1.59 1.53 -9.65
C TRP A 66 -0.58 2.68 -9.73
N LYS A 67 -0.99 3.87 -10.17
CA LYS A 67 -0.12 5.06 -10.26
C LYS A 67 0.48 5.44 -8.90
N GLN A 68 -0.36 5.52 -7.87
CA GLN A 68 0.07 5.85 -6.51
C GLN A 68 0.94 4.73 -5.89
N ALA A 69 0.59 3.47 -6.13
CA ALA A 69 1.38 2.34 -5.67
C ALA A 69 2.80 2.35 -6.28
N VAL A 70 2.91 2.59 -7.59
CA VAL A 70 4.21 2.67 -8.28
C VAL A 70 5.01 3.88 -7.82
N GLU A 71 4.40 5.06 -7.69
CA GLU A 71 5.07 6.26 -7.20
C GLU A 71 5.64 6.08 -5.78
N LEU A 72 4.87 5.43 -4.88
CA LEU A 72 5.35 5.11 -3.53
C LEU A 72 6.53 4.13 -3.57
N THR A 73 6.47 3.08 -4.39
CA THR A 73 7.59 2.15 -4.56
C THR A 73 8.82 2.78 -5.21
N LYS A 74 8.66 3.76 -6.11
CA LYS A 74 9.77 4.54 -6.70
C LYS A 74 10.48 5.33 -5.60
N LYS A 75 9.71 6.03 -4.76
CA LYS A 75 10.24 6.81 -3.62
C LYS A 75 11.01 5.93 -2.62
N ASP A 76 10.52 4.73 -2.37
CA ASP A 76 11.15 3.76 -1.47
C ASP A 76 12.24 2.90 -2.11
N ARG A 77 12.50 3.08 -3.42
CA ARG A 77 13.44 2.27 -4.21
C ARG A 77 13.14 0.77 -4.11
N LEU A 78 11.88 0.41 -3.94
CA LEU A 78 11.39 -0.97 -3.89
C LEU A 78 11.21 -1.51 -5.31
N TYR A 79 12.32 -1.73 -6.01
CA TYR A 79 12.33 -2.11 -7.43
C TYR A 79 11.54 -3.39 -7.72
N LYS A 80 11.65 -4.41 -6.86
CA LYS A 80 10.94 -5.69 -7.03
C LYS A 80 9.42 -5.53 -6.98
N ASP A 81 8.94 -4.79 -5.99
CA ASP A 81 7.51 -4.56 -5.82
C ASP A 81 6.98 -3.64 -6.93
N SER A 82 7.75 -2.60 -7.29
CA SER A 82 7.40 -1.68 -8.38
C SER A 82 7.21 -2.40 -9.71
N MET A 83 8.14 -3.30 -10.08
CA MET A 83 8.03 -4.12 -11.29
C MET A 83 6.82 -5.07 -11.24
N THR A 84 6.55 -5.66 -10.08
CA THR A 84 5.39 -6.54 -9.90
C THR A 84 4.09 -5.75 -10.06
N TYR A 85 4.00 -4.56 -9.48
CA TYR A 85 2.82 -3.69 -9.58
C TYR A 85 2.62 -3.15 -10.99
N ALA A 86 3.70 -2.77 -11.69
CA ALA A 86 3.62 -2.37 -13.09
C ALA A 86 3.12 -3.54 -13.96
N ALA A 87 3.64 -4.76 -13.76
CA ALA A 87 3.20 -5.95 -14.49
C ALA A 87 1.72 -6.30 -14.22
N GLU A 88 1.29 -6.24 -12.95
CA GLU A 88 -0.09 -6.52 -12.56
C GLU A 88 -1.08 -5.43 -13.00
N SER A 89 -0.64 -4.17 -13.10
CA SER A 89 -1.48 -3.05 -13.51
C SER A 89 -2.02 -3.19 -14.94
N ARG A 90 -1.32 -3.96 -15.80
CA ARG A 90 -1.57 -4.12 -17.24
C ARG A 90 -1.63 -2.79 -18.01
N GLN A 91 -1.12 -1.70 -17.44
CA GLN A 91 -1.08 -0.39 -18.07
C GLN A 91 0.31 -0.17 -18.66
N VAL A 92 0.36 -0.08 -19.99
CA VAL A 92 1.61 0.16 -20.74
C VAL A 92 2.23 1.50 -20.32
N GLU A 93 1.42 2.53 -20.10
CA GLU A 93 1.87 3.85 -19.63
C GLU A 93 2.69 3.77 -18.32
N ILE A 94 2.22 2.98 -17.34
CA ILE A 94 2.91 2.83 -16.05
C ILE A 94 4.24 2.10 -16.22
N ALA A 95 4.28 1.09 -17.09
CA ALA A 95 5.50 0.36 -17.39
C ALA A 95 6.52 1.25 -18.13
N GLU A 96 6.09 2.03 -19.12
CA GLU A 96 6.94 2.99 -19.82
C GLU A 96 7.48 4.07 -18.86
N GLU A 97 6.63 4.62 -17.99
CA GLU A 97 7.03 5.61 -16.99
C GLU A 97 7.99 5.03 -15.93
N LEU A 98 7.83 3.75 -15.59
CA LEU A 98 8.75 3.06 -14.69
C LEU A 98 10.12 2.84 -15.36
N ILE A 99 10.14 2.40 -16.62
CA ILE A 99 11.37 2.17 -17.38
C ILE A 99 12.09 3.50 -17.66
N ALA A 100 11.37 4.55 -18.01
CA ALA A 100 11.94 5.88 -18.20
C ALA A 100 12.61 6.38 -16.92
N TRP A 101 11.95 6.20 -15.77
CA TRP A 101 12.55 6.52 -14.47
C TRP A 101 13.82 5.70 -14.18
N PHE A 102 13.83 4.40 -14.50
CA PHE A 102 15.05 3.57 -14.38
C PHE A 102 16.20 4.01 -15.30
N LEU A 103 15.92 4.72 -16.39
CA LEU A 103 16.92 5.19 -17.34
C LEU A 103 17.52 6.55 -16.93
N ASP A 104 16.71 7.39 -16.28
CA ASP A 104 17.12 8.71 -15.78
C ASP A 104 17.91 8.64 -14.45
N GLU A 105 17.80 7.53 -13.71
CA GLU A 105 18.56 7.23 -12.49
C GLU A 105 19.94 6.61 -12.79
#